data_AF-A0A6C0EV38-F1
#
_entry.id   AF-A0A6C0EV38-F1
#
_cell.length_a   1.000
_cell.length_b   1.000
_cell.length_c   1.000
_cell.angle_alpha   90.00
_cell.angle_beta   90.00
_cell.angle_gamma   90.00
#
_symmetry.space_group_name_H-M   'P 1'
#
loop_
_entity.id
_entity.type
_entity.pdbx_description
1 polymer ?
#
loop_
_entity_poly.entity_id
_entity_poly.type
_entity_poly.pdbx_seq_one_letter_code
_entity_poly.pdbx_strand_id
1 'polypeptide(L)'
;MANIFTLENVTDFSEKLNIDDLYEKKKQYDLSKLALYNKILNRIHVRIKTTARQKIDEQYCWFVVPEVIIGVPKYDNGLCIAYLLDKLKENGFNVKYIHPNTLLIAWAHWVPSYVRTELKKKTGIVIDEYGKQISQEDGDQLKLENGNNNPRNLDEMMFKLKDPNGSLNLSKNQSLQNKKFTPINSYKPQGNLIYDEDLMNKLEDKFL
;
A
#
# COMPACT_ATOMS: atom_id res chain seq x y z
N MET A 1 -33.58 8.93 -32.12
CA MET A 1 -34.75 8.66 -32.97
C MET A 1 -34.78 9.76 -34.01
N ALA A 2 -34.59 9.43 -35.28
CA ALA A 2 -34.70 10.41 -36.36
C ALA A 2 -36.18 10.65 -36.60
N ASN A 3 -36.64 11.87 -36.35
CA ASN A 3 -38.03 12.28 -36.61
C ASN A 3 -38.09 12.93 -38.00
N ILE A 4 -39.24 12.90 -38.65
CA ILE A 4 -39.43 13.48 -39.98
C ILE A 4 -39.04 14.98 -40.06
N PHE A 5 -39.15 15.70 -38.94
CA PHE A 5 -38.72 17.10 -38.79
C PHE A 5 -37.20 17.30 -38.64
N THR A 6 -36.42 16.24 -38.40
CA THR A 6 -34.95 16.32 -38.31
C THR A 6 -34.26 16.08 -39.66
N LEU A 7 -35.01 15.72 -40.70
CA LEU A 7 -34.48 15.50 -42.07
C LEU A 7 -34.21 16.79 -42.84
N GLU A 8 -34.85 17.91 -42.46
CA GLU A 8 -34.66 19.21 -43.13
C GLU A 8 -33.35 19.93 -42.73
N ASN A 9 -32.66 19.46 -41.68
CA ASN A 9 -31.46 20.12 -41.15
C ASN A 9 -30.18 19.68 -41.90
N VAL A 10 -30.20 19.81 -43.24
CA VAL A 10 -29.10 19.38 -44.14
C VAL A 10 -27.92 20.36 -44.13
N THR A 11 -28.07 21.53 -43.52
CA THR A 11 -27.05 22.60 -43.53
C THR A 11 -25.84 22.34 -42.63
N ASP A 12 -25.94 21.39 -41.69
CA ASP A 12 -24.88 21.04 -40.72
C ASP A 12 -24.30 19.64 -40.98
N PHE A 13 -24.46 19.12 -42.21
CA PHE A 13 -23.96 17.81 -42.61
C PHE A 13 -22.46 17.88 -42.91
N SER A 14 -21.64 17.40 -41.97
CA SER A 14 -20.24 17.04 -42.24
C SER A 14 -20.17 15.58 -42.70
N GLU A 15 -19.54 15.32 -43.84
CA GLU A 15 -19.31 13.97 -44.36
C GLU A 15 -18.46 13.11 -43.40
N LYS A 16 -17.59 13.76 -42.61
CA LYS A 16 -16.77 13.12 -41.57
C LYS A 16 -17.29 13.53 -40.20
N LEU A 17 -17.83 12.56 -39.48
CA LEU A 17 -18.21 12.70 -38.07
C LEU A 17 -17.00 12.44 -37.18
N ASN A 18 -16.71 13.34 -36.24
CA ASN A 18 -15.72 13.07 -35.21
C ASN A 18 -16.30 12.06 -34.21
N ILE A 19 -15.62 10.92 -34.05
CA ILE A 19 -16.06 9.85 -33.15
C ILE A 19 -15.97 10.31 -31.69
N ASP A 20 -15.09 11.26 -31.36
CA ASP A 20 -14.91 11.76 -29.99
C ASP A 20 -16.11 12.58 -29.50
N ASP A 21 -16.77 13.33 -30.38
CA ASP A 21 -17.94 14.15 -30.03
C ASP A 21 -19.12 13.28 -29.56
N LEU A 22 -19.17 12.02 -30.00
CA LEU A 22 -20.15 11.05 -29.53
C LEU A 22 -19.99 10.72 -28.03
N TYR A 23 -18.80 10.91 -27.46
CA TYR A 23 -18.51 10.65 -26.05
C TYR A 23 -18.66 11.87 -25.16
N GLU A 24 -18.97 13.05 -25.70
CA GLU A 24 -19.03 14.29 -24.92
C GLU A 24 -20.05 14.22 -23.77
N LYS A 25 -21.24 13.66 -24.03
CA LYS A 25 -22.27 13.45 -22.99
C LYS A 25 -21.80 12.52 -21.88
N LYS A 26 -21.08 11.46 -22.23
CA LYS A 26 -20.52 10.51 -21.24
C LYS A 26 -19.45 11.21 -20.39
N LYS A 27 -18.56 11.96 -21.03
CA LYS A 27 -17.54 12.76 -20.34
C LYS A 27 -18.17 13.76 -19.36
N GLN A 28 -19.20 14.48 -19.80
CA GLN A 28 -19.91 15.44 -18.93
C GLN A 28 -20.57 14.75 -17.73
N TYR A 29 -21.14 13.56 -17.93
CA TYR A 29 -21.69 12.73 -16.85
C TYR A 29 -20.61 12.30 -15.85
N ASP A 30 -19.49 11.80 -16.32
CA ASP A 30 -18.37 11.35 -15.47
C ASP A 30 -17.76 12.51 -14.68
N LEU A 31 -17.58 13.68 -15.32
CA LEU A 31 -17.12 14.91 -14.66
C LEU A 31 -18.09 15.37 -13.57
N SER A 32 -19.40 15.30 -13.83
CA SER A 32 -20.44 15.65 -12.84
C SER A 32 -20.42 14.69 -11.65
N LYS A 33 -20.21 13.38 -11.90
CA LYS A 33 -20.08 12.35 -10.86
C LYS A 33 -18.86 12.62 -9.96
N LEU A 34 -17.71 12.94 -10.56
CA LEU A 34 -16.49 13.30 -9.87
C LEU A 34 -16.69 14.56 -9.01
N ALA A 35 -17.31 15.60 -9.57
CA ALA A 35 -17.61 16.83 -8.83
C ALA A 35 -18.50 16.57 -7.61
N LEU A 36 -19.46 15.65 -7.72
CA LEU A 36 -20.30 15.23 -6.60
C LEU A 36 -19.51 14.50 -5.51
N TYR A 37 -18.64 13.57 -5.89
CA TYR A 37 -17.79 12.86 -4.93
C TYR A 37 -16.88 13.80 -4.17
N ASN A 38 -16.28 14.78 -4.86
CA ASN A 38 -15.49 15.83 -4.23
C ASN A 38 -16.28 16.66 -3.22
N LYS A 39 -17.56 16.94 -3.48
CA LYS A 39 -18.43 17.65 -2.52
C LYS A 39 -18.62 16.83 -1.23
N ILE A 40 -18.83 15.52 -1.35
CA ILE A 40 -18.98 14.64 -0.19
C ILE A 40 -17.66 14.53 0.57
N LEU A 41 -16.54 14.40 -0.15
CA LEU A 41 -15.21 14.40 0.44
C LEU A 41 -14.94 15.67 1.26
N ASN A 42 -15.29 16.85 0.72
CA ASN A 42 -15.21 18.10 1.46
C ASN A 42 -16.07 18.11 2.73
N ARG A 43 -17.29 17.55 2.67
CA ARG A 43 -18.15 17.41 3.84
C ARG A 43 -17.50 16.53 4.92
N ILE A 44 -16.83 15.45 4.52
CA ILE A 44 -16.07 14.59 5.44
C ILE A 44 -14.92 15.38 6.08
N HIS A 45 -14.12 16.10 5.29
CA HIS A 45 -13.03 16.91 5.83
C HIS A 45 -13.52 17.97 6.84
N VAL A 46 -14.66 18.62 6.56
CA VAL A 46 -15.28 19.57 7.51
C VAL A 46 -15.70 18.83 8.78
N ARG A 47 -16.34 17.66 8.67
CA ARG A 47 -16.75 16.86 9.83
C ARG A 47 -15.57 16.40 10.69
N ILE A 48 -14.46 15.97 10.08
CA ILE A 48 -13.22 15.62 10.77
C ILE A 48 -12.69 16.83 11.55
N LYS A 49 -12.56 17.99 10.89
CA LYS A 49 -12.09 19.23 11.52
C LYS A 49 -12.98 19.67 12.68
N THR A 50 -14.30 19.57 12.53
CA THR A 50 -15.25 19.89 13.61
C THR A 50 -15.11 18.92 14.77
N THR A 51 -14.99 17.62 14.50
CA THR A 51 -14.86 16.59 15.55
C THR A 51 -13.58 16.78 16.36
N ALA A 52 -12.44 16.98 15.68
CA ALA A 52 -11.16 17.21 16.32
C ALA A 52 -11.13 18.48 17.19
N ARG A 53 -11.97 19.50 16.87
CA ARG A 53 -12.12 20.71 17.70
C ARG A 53 -13.01 20.49 18.92
N GLN A 54 -14.01 19.62 18.81
CA GLN A 54 -14.98 19.37 19.88
C GLN A 54 -14.43 18.43 20.94
N LYS A 55 -13.67 17.40 20.52
CA LYS A 55 -13.12 16.38 21.41
C LYS A 55 -11.63 16.24 21.14
N ILE A 56 -10.83 16.52 22.17
CA ILE A 56 -9.37 16.46 22.10
C ILE A 56 -8.86 15.02 22.25
N ASP A 57 -9.53 14.23 23.09
CA ASP A 57 -9.14 12.86 23.44
C ASP A 57 -9.53 11.83 22.36
N GLU A 58 -10.63 12.09 21.64
CA GLU A 58 -11.12 11.20 20.58
C GLU A 58 -10.56 11.59 19.21
N GLN A 59 -9.64 10.76 18.68
CA GLN A 59 -8.97 10.97 17.39
C GLN A 59 -9.57 10.13 16.26
N TYR A 60 -10.91 10.02 16.26
CA TYR A 60 -11.69 9.32 15.23
C TYR A 60 -13.00 10.04 14.93
N CYS A 61 -13.60 9.76 13.78
CA CYS A 61 -14.86 10.32 13.32
C CYS A 61 -15.71 9.26 12.61
N TRP A 62 -16.98 9.19 12.99
CA TRP A 62 -17.99 8.42 12.29
C TRP A 62 -18.68 9.29 11.25
N PHE A 63 -18.71 8.80 10.01
CA PHE A 63 -19.37 9.48 8.91
C PHE A 63 -20.33 8.54 8.19
N VAL A 64 -21.59 8.92 8.11
CA VAL A 64 -22.62 8.21 7.34
C VAL A 64 -22.66 8.80 5.94
N VAL A 65 -22.36 7.99 4.93
CA VAL A 65 -22.43 8.40 3.53
C VAL A 65 -23.90 8.41 3.09
N PRO A 66 -24.43 9.51 2.51
CA PRO A 66 -25.80 9.55 2.03
C PRO A 66 -26.06 8.46 0.99
N GLU A 67 -27.19 7.77 1.08
CA GLU A 67 -27.59 6.75 0.10
C GLU A 67 -28.22 7.36 -1.14
N VAL A 68 -28.85 8.53 -1.00
CA VAL A 68 -29.52 9.27 -2.08
C VAL A 68 -29.17 10.75 -1.95
N ILE A 69 -29.02 11.42 -3.10
CA ILE A 69 -28.76 12.86 -3.19
C ILE A 69 -29.87 13.50 -4.01
N ILE A 70 -30.57 14.46 -3.41
CA ILE A 70 -31.65 15.20 -4.06
C ILE A 70 -31.08 15.94 -5.27
N GLY A 71 -31.76 15.81 -6.41
CA GLY A 71 -31.38 16.46 -7.67
C GLY A 71 -30.37 15.70 -8.52
N VAL A 72 -29.91 14.51 -8.09
CA VAL A 72 -28.98 13.70 -8.86
C VAL A 72 -29.65 12.38 -9.24
N PRO A 73 -29.99 12.17 -10.53
CA PRO A 73 -30.57 10.91 -10.96
C PRO A 73 -29.50 9.81 -10.91
N LYS A 74 -29.88 8.60 -10.50
CA LYS A 74 -29.02 7.39 -10.50
C LYS A 74 -27.69 7.57 -9.73
N TYR A 75 -27.76 8.07 -8.51
CA TYR A 75 -26.60 8.10 -7.62
C TYR A 75 -26.19 6.68 -7.20
N ASP A 76 -24.89 6.39 -7.32
CA ASP A 76 -24.28 5.12 -6.94
C ASP A 76 -23.47 5.33 -5.66
N ASN A 77 -24.03 4.86 -4.54
CA ASN A 77 -23.42 5.00 -3.23
C ASN A 77 -22.16 4.12 -3.08
N GLY A 78 -22.15 2.91 -3.66
CA GLY A 78 -21.03 1.98 -3.57
C GLY A 78 -19.77 2.53 -4.23
N LEU A 79 -19.92 3.08 -5.44
CA LEU A 79 -18.80 3.67 -6.17
C LEU A 79 -18.34 4.98 -5.51
N CYS A 80 -19.24 5.71 -4.85
CA CYS A 80 -18.88 6.86 -4.03
C CYS A 80 -18.06 6.45 -2.80
N ILE A 81 -18.50 5.42 -2.05
CA ILE A 81 -17.79 4.91 -0.89
C ILE A 81 -16.38 4.44 -1.27
N ALA A 82 -16.24 3.68 -2.36
CA ALA A 82 -14.96 3.24 -2.87
C ALA A 82 -14.02 4.42 -3.15
N TYR A 83 -14.51 5.44 -3.87
CA TYR A 83 -13.76 6.65 -4.16
C TYR A 83 -13.31 7.38 -2.88
N LEU A 84 -14.20 7.51 -1.90
CA LEU A 84 -13.90 8.17 -0.62
C LEU A 84 -12.87 7.40 0.19
N LEU A 85 -12.96 6.06 0.22
CA LEU A 85 -11.97 5.20 0.88
C LEU A 85 -10.58 5.41 0.30
N ASP A 86 -10.46 5.39 -1.03
CA ASP A 86 -9.17 5.56 -1.70
C ASP A 86 -8.59 6.95 -1.43
N LYS A 87 -9.39 8.02 -1.56
CA LYS A 87 -8.92 9.39 -1.29
C LYS A 87 -8.56 9.66 0.16
N LEU A 88 -9.26 9.06 1.12
CA LEU A 88 -8.91 9.22 2.53
C LEU A 88 -7.66 8.42 2.89
N LYS A 89 -7.45 7.24 2.30
CA LYS A 89 -6.23 6.45 2.46
C LYS A 89 -5.02 7.14 1.83
N GLU A 90 -5.15 7.71 0.63
CA GLU A 90 -4.11 8.54 -0.01
C GLU A 90 -3.68 9.71 0.90
N ASN A 91 -4.63 10.27 1.66
CA ASN A 91 -4.36 11.35 2.63
C ASN A 91 -3.73 10.86 3.96
N GLY A 92 -3.47 9.56 4.12
CA GLY A 92 -2.86 8.99 5.34
C GLY A 92 -3.83 8.73 6.49
N PHE A 93 -5.15 8.84 6.28
CA PHE A 93 -6.13 8.45 7.29
C PHE A 93 -6.32 6.94 7.34
N ASN A 94 -6.52 6.41 8.54
CA ASN A 94 -6.93 5.01 8.69
C ASN A 94 -8.45 4.93 8.56
N VAL A 95 -8.95 4.31 7.49
CA VAL A 95 -10.39 4.26 7.18
C VAL A 95 -10.89 2.84 7.08
N LYS A 96 -12.00 2.56 7.80
CA LYS A 96 -12.69 1.27 7.79
C LYS A 96 -14.16 1.46 7.38
N TYR A 97 -14.61 0.66 6.43
CA TYR A 97 -16.02 0.61 6.03
C TYR A 97 -16.80 -0.34 6.96
N ILE A 98 -17.97 0.13 7.39
CA ILE A 98 -18.90 -0.59 8.25
C ILE A 98 -20.28 -0.55 7.59
N HIS A 99 -20.84 -1.74 7.36
CA HIS A 99 -22.14 -1.91 6.70
C HIS A 99 -23.25 -1.22 7.53
N PRO A 100 -24.21 -0.50 6.89
CA PRO A 100 -24.46 -0.42 5.45
C PRO A 100 -23.76 0.73 4.68
N ASN A 101 -23.50 1.87 5.29
CA ASN A 101 -23.01 3.08 4.60
C ASN A 101 -22.10 3.95 5.49
N THR A 102 -21.53 3.35 6.55
CA THR A 102 -20.78 4.08 7.57
C THR A 102 -19.28 3.93 7.36
N LEU A 103 -18.57 5.04 7.47
CA LEU A 103 -17.12 5.11 7.46
C LEU A 103 -16.61 5.48 8.84
N LEU A 104 -15.73 4.64 9.38
CA LEU A 104 -14.90 4.98 10.53
C LEU A 104 -13.59 5.55 10.01
N ILE A 105 -13.30 6.80 10.35
CA ILE A 105 -12.08 7.51 9.96
C ILE A 105 -11.30 7.81 11.23
N ALA A 106 -10.06 7.34 11.32
CA ALA A 106 -9.19 7.55 12.47
C ALA A 106 -7.85 8.18 12.05
N TRP A 107 -7.31 9.02 12.92
CA TRP A 107 -5.99 9.66 12.76
C TRP A 107 -5.15 9.54 14.03
N ALA A 108 -5.48 8.60 14.92
CA ALA A 108 -4.77 8.41 16.18
C ALA A 108 -3.33 7.92 16.02
N HIS A 109 -3.00 7.33 14.88
CA HIS A 109 -1.65 6.88 14.55
C HIS A 109 -0.70 8.02 14.17
N TRP A 110 -1.22 9.23 13.95
CA TRP A 110 -0.42 10.36 13.48
C TRP A 110 0.20 11.14 14.63
N VAL A 111 1.52 11.30 14.63
CA VAL A 111 2.25 12.06 15.65
C VAL A 111 2.41 13.54 15.23
N PRO A 112 1.86 14.51 15.97
CA PRO A 112 1.99 15.92 15.64
C PRO A 112 3.43 16.43 15.64
N SER A 113 3.73 17.43 14.79
CA SER A 113 5.07 18.01 14.65
C SER A 113 5.64 18.60 15.97
N TYR A 114 4.77 19.18 16.82
CA TYR A 114 5.21 19.71 18.12
C TYR A 114 5.75 18.61 19.04
N VAL A 115 5.07 17.45 19.10
CA VAL A 115 5.52 16.28 19.88
C VAL A 115 6.84 15.76 19.33
N ARG A 116 6.97 15.64 18.00
CA ARG A 116 8.22 15.20 17.35
C ARG A 116 9.40 16.12 17.69
N THR A 117 9.16 17.43 17.69
CA THR A 117 10.19 18.43 18.01
C THR A 117 10.63 18.32 19.47
N GLU A 118 9.69 18.13 20.41
CA GLU A 118 10.01 17.93 21.82
C GLU A 118 10.74 16.62 22.08
N LEU A 119 10.33 15.53 21.45
CA LEU A 119 11.00 14.24 21.56
C LEU A 119 12.44 14.33 21.05
N LYS A 120 12.66 14.99 19.91
CA LYS A 120 14.00 15.23 19.38
C LYS A 120 14.87 16.03 20.34
N LYS A 121 14.33 17.08 20.97
CA LYS A 121 15.07 17.89 21.96
C LYS A 121 15.44 17.11 23.22
N LYS A 122 14.55 16.23 23.70
CA LYS A 122 14.74 15.48 24.95
C LYS A 122 15.60 14.23 24.78
N THR A 123 15.40 13.50 23.69
CA THR A 123 16.00 12.17 23.47
C THR A 123 17.08 12.15 22.39
N GLY A 124 17.19 13.21 21.57
CA GLY A 124 18.11 13.23 20.42
C GLY A 124 17.65 12.40 19.23
N ILE A 125 16.57 11.61 19.37
CA ILE A 125 16.08 10.69 18.34
C ILE A 125 15.16 11.42 17.36
N VAL A 126 15.37 11.22 16.06
CA VAL A 126 14.47 11.70 15.00
C VAL A 126 13.40 10.64 14.75
N ILE A 127 12.14 11.04 14.87
CA ILE A 127 10.98 10.16 14.78
C ILE A 127 10.12 10.57 13.58
N ASP A 128 9.63 9.57 12.86
CA ASP A 128 8.72 9.70 11.71
C ASP A 128 7.27 10.05 12.14
N GLU A 129 6.42 10.35 11.16
CA GLU A 129 5.00 10.70 11.32
C GLU A 129 4.18 9.61 12.00
N TYR A 130 4.61 8.35 11.84
CA TYR A 130 4.01 7.16 12.41
C TYR A 130 4.67 6.70 13.72
N GLY A 131 5.59 7.48 14.28
CA GLY A 131 6.26 7.15 15.55
C GLY A 131 7.44 6.18 15.44
N LYS A 132 7.89 5.84 14.22
CA LYS A 132 9.07 5.00 14.01
C LYS A 132 10.36 5.84 14.09
N GLN A 133 11.40 5.30 14.68
CA GLN A 133 12.70 5.98 14.73
C GLN A 133 13.34 5.93 13.35
N ILE A 134 13.76 7.08 12.83
CA ILE A 134 14.53 7.16 11.59
C ILE A 134 15.99 7.02 11.98
N SER A 135 16.51 5.79 11.90
CA SER A 135 17.96 5.58 11.85
C SER A 135 18.45 6.14 10.52
N GLN A 136 19.48 6.98 10.54
CA GLN A 136 20.03 7.60 9.32
C GLN A 136 20.53 6.58 8.27
N GLU A 137 20.57 5.29 8.61
CA GLU A 137 20.97 4.18 7.73
C GLU A 137 19.91 3.79 6.68
N ASP A 138 18.65 4.24 6.83
CA ASP A 138 17.56 3.92 5.88
C ASP A 138 17.38 4.98 4.77
N GLY A 139 18.09 6.11 4.85
CA GLY A 139 18.04 7.18 3.85
C GLY A 139 18.76 6.89 2.53
N ASP A 140 19.66 5.90 2.52
CA ASP A 140 20.47 5.51 1.35
C ASP A 140 20.02 4.19 0.68
N GLN A 141 18.90 3.58 1.11
CA GLN A 141 18.43 2.31 0.53
C GLN A 141 17.55 2.46 -0.74
N LEU A 142 17.41 3.66 -1.30
CA LEU A 142 16.74 3.86 -2.60
C LEU A 142 17.69 4.01 -3.80
N LYS A 143 19.00 3.80 -3.61
CA LYS A 143 19.94 3.60 -4.72
C LYS A 143 21.01 2.60 -4.30
N LEU A 144 20.97 1.40 -4.91
CA LEU A 144 22.02 0.39 -5.13
C LEU A 144 21.43 -1.00 -4.92
N GLU A 145 20.81 -1.55 -5.97
CA GLU A 145 20.84 -2.99 -6.19
C GLU A 145 22.31 -3.36 -6.40
N ASN A 146 22.95 -3.93 -5.38
CA ASN A 146 24.15 -4.71 -5.58
C ASN A 146 24.18 -5.86 -4.57
N GLY A 147 24.23 -7.07 -5.09
CA GLY A 147 23.95 -8.32 -4.39
C GLY A 147 24.79 -8.54 -3.14
N ASN A 148 24.15 -8.37 -1.98
CA ASN A 148 24.61 -8.93 -0.72
C ASN A 148 23.46 -9.76 -0.12
N ASN A 149 23.51 -11.06 -0.41
CA ASN A 149 22.60 -12.08 0.12
C ASN A 149 22.94 -12.39 1.58
N ASN A 150 22.87 -11.39 2.45
CA ASN A 150 22.89 -11.62 3.90
C ASN A 150 21.43 -11.59 4.38
N PRO A 151 20.90 -12.72 4.93
CA PRO A 151 19.54 -12.76 5.42
C PRO A 151 19.38 -11.77 6.58
N ARG A 152 18.39 -10.88 6.48
CA ARG A 152 18.19 -9.79 7.45
C ARG A 152 17.37 -10.22 8.67
N ASN A 153 16.76 -11.41 8.66
CA ASN A 153 15.91 -11.92 9.76
C ASN A 153 16.22 -13.38 10.14
N LEU A 154 16.04 -13.71 11.43
CA LEU A 154 16.31 -15.03 12.00
C LEU A 154 15.43 -16.14 11.38
N ASP A 155 14.18 -15.81 11.06
CA ASP A 155 13.22 -16.72 10.42
C ASP A 155 13.61 -17.07 8.98
N GLU A 156 14.22 -16.13 8.25
CA GLU A 156 14.72 -16.34 6.87
C GLU A 156 15.99 -17.21 6.85
N MET A 157 16.73 -17.24 7.97
CA MET A 157 17.91 -18.07 8.14
C MET A 157 17.54 -19.52 8.50
N MET A 158 16.46 -19.71 9.26
CA MET A 158 15.97 -21.04 9.66
C MET A 158 15.31 -21.78 8.49
N PHE A 159 14.63 -21.04 7.61
CA PHE A 159 14.05 -21.56 6.39
C PHE A 159 14.77 -20.95 5.21
N LYS A 160 15.81 -21.64 4.69
CA LYS A 160 16.39 -21.34 3.36
C LYS A 160 15.32 -21.56 2.28
N LEU A 161 14.35 -20.66 2.20
CA LEU A 161 13.24 -20.71 1.27
C LEU A 161 13.80 -20.35 -0.10
N LYS A 162 13.71 -21.32 -1.00
CA LYS A 162 14.31 -21.26 -2.34
C LYS A 162 13.64 -20.16 -3.18
N ASP A 163 14.43 -19.22 -3.69
CA ASP A 163 13.98 -18.31 -4.75
C ASP A 163 13.52 -19.10 -6.00
N PRO A 164 12.46 -18.67 -6.69
CA PRO A 164 11.84 -19.42 -7.79
C PRO A 164 12.70 -19.58 -9.06
N ASN A 165 13.87 -18.93 -9.16
CA ASN A 165 14.77 -19.02 -10.32
C ASN A 165 16.09 -19.78 -10.09
N GLY A 166 16.25 -20.48 -8.96
CA GLY A 166 17.44 -21.29 -8.67
C GLY A 166 17.30 -22.74 -9.16
N SER A 167 17.93 -23.05 -10.30
CA SER A 167 18.09 -24.40 -10.81
C SER A 167 18.77 -25.33 -9.79
N LEU A 168 18.34 -26.59 -9.85
CA LEU A 168 18.70 -27.67 -8.94
C LEU A 168 20.13 -28.13 -9.26
N ASN A 169 21.14 -27.59 -8.57
CA ASN A 169 22.48 -28.17 -8.57
C ASN A 169 22.51 -29.42 -7.67
N LEU A 170 21.89 -30.50 -8.16
CA LEU A 170 22.32 -31.84 -7.78
C LEU A 170 23.71 -32.01 -8.38
N SER A 171 24.75 -31.78 -7.57
CA SER A 171 26.11 -32.18 -7.93
C SER A 171 26.18 -33.71 -7.98
N LYS A 172 25.73 -34.26 -9.10
CA LYS A 172 26.05 -35.60 -9.57
C LYS A 172 27.45 -35.51 -10.19
N ASN A 173 28.47 -35.43 -9.35
CA ASN A 173 29.86 -35.63 -9.73
C ASN A 173 30.48 -36.66 -8.79
N GLN A 174 30.00 -37.91 -8.92
CA GLN A 174 30.81 -39.07 -8.58
C GLN A 174 31.76 -39.31 -9.77
N SER A 175 32.90 -38.62 -9.76
CA SER A 175 34.08 -39.15 -10.42
C SER A 175 34.54 -40.37 -9.62
N LEU A 176 34.67 -41.49 -10.32
CA LEU A 176 35.24 -42.73 -9.85
C LEU A 176 36.68 -42.49 -9.37
N GLN A 177 36.88 -42.20 -8.09
CA GLN A 177 38.18 -42.34 -7.43
C GLN A 177 38.00 -42.95 -6.05
N ASN A 178 38.85 -43.96 -5.77
CA ASN A 178 38.85 -44.85 -4.62
C ASN A 178 38.31 -44.25 -3.32
N LYS A 179 37.27 -44.88 -2.75
CA LYS A 179 36.76 -44.57 -1.40
C LYS A 179 37.86 -44.84 -0.36
N LYS A 180 38.69 -43.84 -0.07
CA LYS A 180 39.49 -43.82 1.16
C LYS A 180 38.54 -43.54 2.31
N PHE A 181 38.47 -44.44 3.28
CA PHE A 181 37.76 -44.20 4.52
C PHE A 181 38.41 -42.99 5.22
N THR A 182 37.66 -41.91 5.37
CA THR A 182 38.07 -40.79 6.21
C THR A 182 37.93 -41.22 7.68
N PRO A 183 38.90 -40.93 8.55
CA PRO A 183 38.73 -41.17 9.99
C PRO A 183 37.47 -40.45 10.48
N ILE A 184 36.76 -41.05 11.44
CA ILE A 184 35.45 -40.55 11.94
C ILE A 184 35.52 -39.08 12.37
N ASN A 185 36.68 -38.63 12.85
CA ASN A 185 36.91 -37.25 13.28
C ASN A 185 36.95 -36.21 12.15
N SER A 186 37.01 -36.60 10.87
CA SER A 186 37.02 -35.66 9.74
C SER A 186 35.76 -35.71 8.87
N TYR A 187 34.69 -36.34 9.34
CA TYR A 187 33.41 -36.38 8.65
C TYR A 187 32.71 -35.01 8.72
N LYS A 188 32.54 -34.35 7.57
CA LYS A 188 31.66 -33.19 7.41
C LYS A 188 30.43 -33.60 6.60
N PRO A 189 29.20 -33.49 7.15
CA PRO A 189 28.00 -33.86 6.42
C PRO A 189 27.81 -32.93 5.22
N GLN A 190 27.74 -33.50 4.02
CA GLN A 190 27.48 -32.74 2.79
C GLN A 190 26.00 -32.79 2.45
N GLY A 191 25.37 -31.62 2.41
CA GLY A 191 23.95 -31.43 2.14
C GLY A 191 23.48 -30.07 2.67
N ASN A 192 22.32 -29.61 2.25
CA ASN A 192 21.75 -28.36 2.77
C ASN A 192 21.08 -28.63 4.13
N LEU A 193 21.89 -28.89 5.18
CA LEU A 193 21.39 -29.17 6.53
C LEU A 193 20.77 -27.92 7.16
N ILE A 194 19.70 -28.13 7.93
CA ILE A 194 18.98 -27.06 8.66
C ILE A 194 19.83 -26.54 9.84
N TYR A 195 20.73 -27.36 10.37
CA TYR A 195 21.61 -27.03 11.49
C TYR A 195 23.07 -27.26 11.09
N ASP A 196 23.71 -26.21 10.60
CA ASP A 196 25.13 -26.17 10.24
C ASP A 196 25.95 -25.54 11.39
N GLU A 197 27.21 -25.93 11.54
CA GLU A 197 28.16 -25.28 12.44
C GLU A 197 28.27 -23.78 12.12
N ASP A 198 28.22 -23.41 10.84
CA ASP A 198 28.24 -21.99 10.42
C ASP A 198 27.02 -21.19 10.94
N LEU A 199 25.87 -21.85 11.08
CA LEU A 199 24.66 -21.23 11.66
C LEU A 199 24.80 -21.11 13.19
N MET A 200 25.35 -22.12 13.85
CA MET A 200 25.57 -22.11 15.29
C MET A 200 26.60 -21.05 15.71
N ASN A 201 27.71 -20.93 14.97
CA ASN A 201 28.73 -19.90 15.23
C ASN A 201 28.15 -18.48 15.10
N LYS A 202 27.31 -18.23 14.09
CA LYS A 202 26.66 -16.92 13.91
C LYS A 202 25.57 -16.62 14.94
N LEU A 203 24.94 -17.66 15.50
CA LEU A 203 24.03 -17.49 16.64
C LEU A 203 24.83 -17.10 17.89
N GLU A 204 25.95 -17.78 18.15
CA GLU A 204 26.84 -17.50 19.28
C GLU A 204 27.37 -16.06 19.25
N ASP A 205 27.84 -15.59 18.09
CA ASP A 205 28.29 -14.20 17.88
C ASP A 205 27.20 -13.14 18.16
N LYS A 206 25.93 -13.54 18.19
CA LYS A 206 24.79 -12.64 18.44
C LYS A 206 24.34 -12.63 19.91
N PHE A 207 24.76 -13.63 20.69
CA PHE A 207 24.44 -13.75 22.12
C PHE A 207 25.57 -13.26 23.03
N LEU A 208 26.79 -13.11 22.50
CA LEU A 208 27.90 -12.37 23.11
C LEU A 208 27.78 -10.86 22.85
#